data_AF-A0A5S4STA6-F1
#
_entry.id   AF-A0A5S4STA6-F1
#
_cell.length_a   1.000
_cell.length_b   1.000
_cell.length_c   1.000
_cell.angle_alpha   90.00
_cell.angle_beta   90.00
_cell.angle_gamma   90.00
#
_symmetry.space_group_name_H-M   'P 1'
#
loop_
_entity.id
_entity.type
_entity.pdbx_description
1 polymer ?
#
loop_
_entity_poly.entity_id
_entity_poly.type
_entity_poly.pdbx_seq_one_letter_code
_entity_poly.pdbx_strand_id
1 'polypeptide(L)'
;MKLVTPLDRLTVSRIPSALEGKFYLGGPYEFAEMLREPDEYGDEEIDWRKVQIAPVNGVQMRSAQVDVTCGHHHVKPGAWPGDPAQVSYSMRYLYRDEFNSPILGVVQLKVAHEVHGVRKGFKTQCRKAIHAVYVKPSSQGMGIARILLSEVLDDAPDVCVHPQFSEDGARLFGFDLNGSRG
;
A
#
# COMPACT_ATOMS: atom_id res chain seq x y z
N MET A 1 17.18 -5.60 -13.11
CA MET A 1 16.67 -5.43 -11.75
C MET A 1 15.94 -4.09 -11.74
N LYS A 2 14.60 -4.08 -11.64
CA LYS A 2 13.82 -2.81 -11.69
C LYS A 2 14.03 -2.08 -10.36
N LEU A 3 14.50 -0.82 -10.39
CA LEU A 3 14.78 -0.02 -9.20
C LEU A 3 13.51 0.16 -8.37
N VAL A 4 13.51 -0.32 -7.13
CA VAL A 4 12.43 -0.09 -6.18
C VAL A 4 12.90 1.00 -5.23
N THR A 5 12.20 2.13 -5.18
CA THR A 5 12.69 3.30 -4.44
C THR A 5 12.01 3.39 -3.08
N PRO A 6 12.76 3.58 -1.97
CA PRO A 6 12.14 3.73 -0.65
C PRO A 6 11.15 4.89 -0.63
N LEU A 7 9.99 4.68 -0.02
CA LEU A 7 9.06 5.77 0.29
C LEU A 7 9.50 6.43 1.58
N ASP A 8 9.56 7.76 1.62
CA ASP A 8 9.87 8.52 2.82
C ASP A 8 8.74 9.50 3.19
N ARG A 9 8.68 9.90 4.46
CA ARG A 9 7.64 10.82 4.96
C ARG A 9 7.65 12.18 4.25
N LEU A 10 8.80 12.65 3.79
CA LEU A 10 8.90 13.90 3.03
C LEU A 10 8.22 13.78 1.67
N THR A 11 8.42 12.67 0.98
CA THR A 11 7.79 12.34 -0.29
C THR A 11 6.28 12.27 -0.11
N VAL A 12 5.80 11.55 0.90
CA VAL A 12 4.36 11.48 1.23
C VAL A 12 3.77 12.86 1.53
N SER A 13 4.48 13.72 2.26
CA SER A 13 4.00 15.08 2.57
C SER A 13 3.87 16.00 1.34
N ARG A 14 4.61 15.70 0.26
CA ARG A 14 4.60 16.47 -0.99
C ARG A 14 3.51 16.03 -1.97
N ILE A 15 2.92 14.86 -1.76
CA ILE A 15 1.85 14.30 -2.59
C ILE A 15 0.63 15.25 -2.57
N PRO A 16 0.16 15.79 -3.71
CA PRO A 16 -0.98 16.70 -3.74
C PRO A 16 -2.27 16.09 -3.14
N SER A 17 -3.06 16.89 -2.44
CA SER A 17 -4.34 16.43 -1.86
C SER A 17 -5.39 16.10 -2.93
N ALA A 18 -5.36 16.84 -4.05
CA ALA A 18 -6.22 16.69 -5.22
C ALA A 18 -5.65 15.64 -6.19
N LEU A 19 -5.41 14.46 -5.65
CA LEU A 19 -4.84 13.38 -6.40
C LEU A 19 -5.91 12.81 -7.34
N GLU A 20 -5.79 13.10 -8.63
CA GLU A 20 -6.61 12.51 -9.70
C GLU A 20 -6.24 11.02 -9.79
N GLY A 21 -6.85 10.22 -8.92
CA GLY A 21 -6.37 8.88 -8.59
C GLY A 21 -6.74 7.84 -9.64
N LYS A 22 -5.73 7.35 -10.37
CA LYS A 22 -5.60 5.95 -10.81
C LYS A 22 -4.12 5.58 -10.94
N PHE A 23 -3.55 4.88 -9.95
CA PHE A 23 -2.23 4.25 -10.10
C PHE A 23 -2.38 2.75 -10.06
N TYR A 24 -2.50 2.18 -11.26
CA TYR A 24 -2.55 0.75 -11.48
C TYR A 24 -1.91 0.45 -12.82
N LEU A 25 -1.13 -0.62 -12.85
CA LEU A 25 -0.76 -1.26 -14.09
C LEU A 25 -0.90 -2.77 -13.89
N GLY A 26 -2.11 -3.26 -14.13
CA GLY A 26 -2.37 -4.66 -14.46
C GLY A 26 -2.33 -5.64 -13.30
N GLY A 27 -3.50 -5.91 -12.76
CA GLY A 27 -3.91 -7.12 -12.05
C GLY A 27 -5.32 -7.52 -12.55
N PRO A 28 -5.92 -8.60 -12.04
CA PRO A 28 -7.21 -9.09 -12.55
C PRO A 28 -8.41 -8.23 -12.14
N TYR A 29 -8.25 -7.26 -11.23
CA TYR A 29 -9.37 -6.54 -10.61
C TYR A 29 -9.57 -5.13 -11.18
N GLU A 30 -10.83 -4.71 -11.30
CA GLU A 30 -11.19 -3.32 -11.57
C GLU A 30 -10.97 -2.46 -10.31
N PHE A 31 -10.57 -1.19 -10.45
CA PHE A 31 -10.31 -0.29 -9.30
C PHE A 31 -11.47 -0.22 -8.29
N ALA A 32 -12.70 -0.36 -8.76
CA ALA A 32 -13.89 -0.39 -7.90
C ALA A 32 -13.91 -1.63 -6.98
N GLU A 33 -13.44 -2.78 -7.47
CA GLU A 33 -13.35 -4.01 -6.68
C GLU A 33 -12.29 -3.91 -5.57
N MET A 34 -11.32 -2.99 -5.68
CA MET A 34 -10.39 -2.74 -4.59
C MET A 34 -11.05 -2.05 -3.38
N LEU A 35 -12.17 -1.36 -3.58
CA LEU A 35 -12.98 -0.76 -2.52
C LEU A 35 -14.02 -1.73 -1.95
N ARG A 36 -13.96 -3.03 -2.31
CA ARG A 36 -14.81 -4.07 -1.72
C ARG A 36 -14.61 -4.18 -0.22
N GLU A 37 -15.67 -4.61 0.45
CA GLU A 37 -15.60 -4.95 1.87
C GLU A 37 -14.67 -6.16 2.08
N PRO A 38 -13.89 -6.20 3.19
CA PRO A 38 -12.99 -7.32 3.47
C PRO A 38 -13.75 -8.64 3.63
N ASP A 39 -14.89 -8.56 4.31
CA ASP A 39 -15.79 -9.65 4.68
C ASP A 39 -16.42 -10.36 3.46
N GLU A 40 -16.45 -9.68 2.32
CA GLU A 40 -17.19 -10.10 1.13
C GLU A 40 -16.72 -11.46 0.58
N TYR A 41 -15.42 -11.76 0.72
CA TYR A 41 -14.85 -13.05 0.33
C TYR A 41 -14.34 -13.89 1.51
N GLY A 42 -14.34 -13.33 2.74
CA GLY A 42 -13.89 -14.03 3.95
C GLY A 42 -12.43 -14.47 3.90
N ASP A 43 -11.59 -13.80 3.10
CA ASP A 43 -10.19 -14.15 2.86
C ASP A 43 -9.19 -13.20 3.54
N GLU A 44 -9.71 -12.30 4.37
CA GLU A 44 -8.95 -11.23 5.01
C GLU A 44 -9.23 -11.14 6.52
N GLU A 45 -8.16 -10.97 7.30
CA GLU A 45 -8.24 -10.55 8.72
C GLU A 45 -8.20 -9.02 8.80
N ILE A 46 -8.96 -8.41 9.71
CA ILE A 46 -9.14 -6.95 9.80
C ILE A 46 -8.65 -6.42 11.15
N ASP A 47 -7.76 -5.43 11.11
CA ASP A 47 -7.36 -4.58 12.24
C ASP A 47 -7.92 -3.17 12.05
N TRP A 48 -8.62 -2.66 13.05
CA TRP A 48 -9.36 -1.40 12.97
C TRP A 48 -8.59 -0.27 13.66
N ARG A 49 -8.30 0.82 12.94
CA ARG A 49 -7.57 1.96 13.50
C ARG A 49 -8.34 3.26 13.35
N LYS A 50 -8.41 4.00 14.45
CA LYS A 50 -8.93 5.38 14.44
C LYS A 50 -7.80 6.34 14.18
N VAL A 51 -7.95 7.17 13.16
CA VAL A 51 -6.94 8.15 12.77
C VAL A 51 -7.47 9.56 13.01
N GLN A 52 -6.69 10.37 13.73
CA GLN A 52 -6.96 11.79 13.85
C GLN A 52 -6.22 12.54 12.74
N ILE A 53 -6.97 13.25 11.92
CA ILE A 53 -6.41 13.99 10.79
C ILE A 53 -6.20 15.43 11.24
N ALA A 54 -4.92 15.78 11.36
CA ALA A 54 -4.52 17.12 11.73
C ALA A 54 -5.05 18.14 10.71
N PRO A 55 -5.46 19.33 11.18
CA PRO A 55 -5.91 20.40 10.31
C PRO A 55 -4.77 20.83 9.36
N VAL A 56 -5.04 20.83 8.06
CA VAL A 56 -4.15 21.40 7.04
C VAL A 56 -4.90 22.58 6.41
N ASN A 57 -4.26 23.75 6.34
CA ASN A 57 -4.79 24.94 5.67
C ASN A 57 -6.22 25.35 6.11
N GLY A 58 -6.48 25.44 7.43
CA GLY A 58 -7.74 25.96 7.95
C GLY A 58 -8.94 25.00 7.86
N VAL A 59 -8.73 23.76 7.43
CA VAL A 59 -9.75 22.70 7.51
C VAL A 59 -9.86 22.21 8.96
N GLN A 60 -11.09 22.02 9.43
CA GLN A 60 -11.38 21.53 10.79
C GLN A 60 -10.72 20.16 11.02
N MET A 61 -10.22 19.93 12.24
CA MET A 61 -9.74 18.61 12.65
C MET A 61 -10.88 17.60 12.45
N ARG A 62 -10.58 16.50 11.76
CA ARG A 62 -11.55 15.44 11.48
C ARG A 62 -10.99 14.10 11.92
N SER A 63 -11.88 13.21 12.31
CA SER A 63 -11.53 11.81 12.55
C SER A 63 -11.86 10.99 11.32
N ALA A 64 -11.12 9.92 11.11
CA ALA A 64 -11.39 8.92 10.10
C ALA A 64 -11.11 7.55 10.68
N GLN A 65 -11.48 6.53 9.92
CA GLN A 65 -11.14 5.16 10.20
C GLN A 65 -10.29 4.60 9.07
N VAL A 66 -9.25 3.86 9.46
CA VAL A 66 -8.44 3.06 8.56
C VAL A 66 -8.56 1.60 8.99
N ASP A 67 -9.02 0.77 8.05
CA ASP A 67 -9.06 -0.67 8.24
C ASP A 67 -7.82 -1.24 7.57
N VAL A 68 -7.02 -1.98 8.33
CA VAL A 68 -5.85 -2.68 7.81
C VAL A 68 -6.22 -4.15 7.67
N THR A 69 -6.29 -4.62 6.43
CA THR A 69 -6.63 -6.00 6.13
C THR A 69 -5.42 -6.78 5.68
N CYS A 70 -5.37 -8.07 6.01
CA CYS A 70 -4.32 -8.98 5.58
C CYS A 70 -4.94 -10.18 4.86
N GLY A 71 -4.61 -10.36 3.59
CA GLY A 71 -5.03 -11.52 2.82
C GLY A 71 -4.24 -12.79 3.16
N HIS A 72 -4.74 -13.93 2.68
CA HIS A 72 -4.08 -15.22 2.91
C HIS A 72 -2.62 -15.28 2.43
N HIS A 73 -1.82 -16.02 3.19
CA HIS A 73 -0.42 -16.25 2.91
C HIS A 73 -0.27 -17.28 1.78
N HIS A 74 0.35 -16.88 0.69
CA HIS A 74 0.74 -17.78 -0.38
C HIS A 74 2.19 -18.23 -0.20
N VAL A 75 2.41 -19.54 -0.07
CA VAL A 75 3.73 -20.14 0.12
C VAL A 75 4.17 -20.80 -1.17
N LYS A 76 5.35 -20.40 -1.67
CA LYS A 76 6.04 -21.07 -2.77
C LYS A 76 7.30 -21.73 -2.21
N PRO A 77 7.36 -23.08 -2.13
CA PRO A 77 8.56 -23.77 -1.67
C PRO A 77 9.72 -23.59 -2.65
N GLY A 78 10.94 -23.73 -2.15
CA GLY A 78 12.14 -23.79 -2.97
C GLY A 78 12.08 -24.97 -3.95
N ALA A 79 12.66 -24.81 -5.14
CA ALA A 79 12.61 -25.85 -6.17
C ALA A 79 13.45 -27.09 -5.80
N TRP A 80 14.48 -26.90 -4.97
CA TRP A 80 15.38 -27.94 -4.50
C TRP A 80 15.68 -27.84 -3.00
N PRO A 81 16.15 -28.92 -2.35
CA PRO A 81 16.63 -28.86 -0.97
C PRO A 81 17.73 -27.81 -0.80
N GLY A 82 17.45 -26.78 0.01
CA GLY A 82 18.36 -25.65 0.26
C GLY A 82 18.02 -24.37 -0.50
N ASP A 83 17.13 -24.43 -1.50
CA ASP A 83 16.61 -23.22 -2.16
C ASP A 83 15.70 -22.42 -1.22
N PRO A 84 15.66 -21.09 -1.38
CA PRO A 84 14.82 -20.25 -0.56
C PRO A 84 13.33 -20.53 -0.79
N ALA A 85 12.58 -20.66 0.30
CA ALA A 85 11.13 -20.63 0.26
C ALA A 85 10.65 -19.16 0.22
N GLN A 86 9.59 -18.90 -0.52
CA GLN A 86 8.98 -17.58 -0.59
C GLN A 86 7.59 -17.62 0.05
N VAL A 87 7.32 -16.68 0.95
CA VAL A 87 5.99 -16.44 1.52
C VAL A 87 5.54 -15.05 1.10
N SER A 88 4.41 -14.93 0.43
CA SER A 88 3.87 -13.65 -0.02
C SER A 88 2.43 -13.46 0.40
N TYR A 89 2.08 -12.25 0.78
CA TYR A 89 0.71 -11.85 1.11
C TYR A 89 0.50 -10.38 0.72
N SER A 90 -0.76 -9.95 0.72
CA SER A 90 -1.12 -8.56 0.46
C SER A 90 -1.84 -7.99 1.65
N MET A 91 -1.57 -6.72 1.96
CA MET A 91 -2.32 -5.95 2.94
C MET A 91 -3.09 -4.84 2.22
N ARG A 92 -4.32 -4.55 2.64
CA ARG A 92 -5.07 -3.38 2.19
C ARG A 92 -5.26 -2.41 3.33
N TYR A 93 -5.00 -1.13 3.08
CA TYR A 93 -5.30 -0.03 4.00
C TYR A 93 -6.49 0.69 3.42
N LEU A 94 -7.64 0.61 4.10
CA LEU A 94 -8.94 1.04 3.61
C LEU A 94 -9.38 2.28 4.39
N TYR A 95 -9.63 3.39 3.70
CA TYR A 95 -10.07 4.62 4.33
C TYR A 95 -11.60 4.72 4.36
N ARG A 96 -12.13 5.14 5.51
CA ARG A 96 -13.52 5.52 5.74
C ARG A 96 -13.59 6.84 6.49
N ASP A 97 -14.61 7.65 6.22
CA ASP A 97 -14.84 8.85 7.03
C ASP A 97 -15.31 8.46 8.45
N GLU A 98 -16.14 7.40 8.56
CA GLU A 98 -16.67 6.90 9.82
C GLU A 98 -16.77 5.37 9.85
N PHE A 99 -16.94 4.80 11.05
CA PHE A 99 -17.18 3.36 11.22
C PHE A 99 -18.43 2.93 10.45
N ASN A 100 -18.33 1.81 9.73
CA ASN A 100 -19.37 1.28 8.82
C ASN A 100 -19.80 2.22 7.68
N SER A 101 -19.07 3.31 7.41
CA SER A 101 -19.29 4.11 6.20
C SER A 101 -18.60 3.47 4.99
N PRO A 102 -19.00 3.78 3.74
CA PRO A 102 -18.38 3.17 2.56
C PRO A 102 -16.86 3.42 2.48
N ILE A 103 -16.12 2.43 1.97
CA ILE A 103 -14.69 2.60 1.70
C ILE A 103 -14.50 3.64 0.59
N LEU A 104 -13.70 4.67 0.86
CA LEU A 104 -13.45 5.79 -0.07
C LEU A 104 -12.06 5.76 -0.70
N GLY A 105 -11.13 5.01 -0.12
CA GLY A 105 -9.78 4.87 -0.66
C GLY A 105 -9.09 3.62 -0.17
N VAL A 106 -8.09 3.19 -0.92
CA VAL A 106 -7.32 1.98 -0.66
C VAL A 106 -5.87 2.16 -1.05
N VAL A 107 -4.96 1.69 -0.20
CA VAL A 107 -3.57 1.40 -0.57
C VAL A 107 -3.34 -0.09 -0.39
N GLN A 108 -2.86 -0.75 -1.43
CA GLN A 108 -2.49 -2.17 -1.36
C GLN A 108 -0.97 -2.30 -1.26
N LEU A 109 -0.53 -2.96 -0.20
CA LEU A 109 0.87 -3.29 0.07
C LEU A 109 1.10 -4.77 -0.24
N LYS A 110 2.07 -5.09 -1.09
CA LYS A 110 2.55 -6.47 -1.28
C LYS A 110 3.75 -6.72 -0.39
N VAL A 111 3.70 -7.80 0.36
CA VAL A 111 4.81 -8.24 1.22
C VAL A 111 5.29 -9.61 0.73
N ALA A 112 6.60 -9.74 0.57
CA ALA A 112 7.25 -11.00 0.21
C ALA A 112 8.43 -11.26 1.14
N HIS A 113 8.44 -12.43 1.76
CA HIS A 113 9.54 -12.95 2.56
C HIS A 113 10.25 -14.05 1.77
N GLU A 114 11.55 -13.95 1.60
CA GLU A 114 12.39 -15.05 1.16
C GLU A 114 13.12 -15.63 2.37
N VAL A 115 12.96 -16.93 2.60
CA VAL A 115 13.55 -17.68 3.71
C VAL A 115 14.65 -18.58 3.15
N HIS A 116 15.91 -18.21 3.40
CA HIS A 116 17.09 -18.93 2.95
C HIS A 116 17.61 -19.85 4.05
N GLY A 117 17.82 -21.13 3.74
CA GLY A 117 18.52 -22.05 4.63
C GLY A 117 20.02 -21.73 4.70
N VAL A 118 20.59 -21.69 5.90
CA VAL A 118 22.04 -21.49 6.11
C VAL A 118 22.60 -22.56 7.05
N ARG A 119 23.92 -22.75 7.06
CA ARG A 119 24.62 -23.85 7.76
C ARG A 119 24.25 -24.02 9.25
N LYS A 120 23.72 -22.98 9.91
CA LYS A 120 23.27 -23.00 11.31
C LYS A 120 21.97 -22.21 11.54
N GLY A 121 20.99 -22.31 10.63
CA GLY A 121 19.68 -21.68 10.82
C GLY A 121 19.04 -21.18 9.52
N PHE A 122 18.31 -20.08 9.62
CA PHE A 122 17.64 -19.45 8.48
C PHE A 122 17.97 -17.96 8.42
N LYS A 123 18.06 -17.42 7.21
CA LYS A 123 18.12 -15.98 6.96
C LYS A 123 16.87 -15.58 6.20
N THR A 124 16.17 -14.56 6.69
CA THR A 124 15.00 -13.99 6.02
C THR A 124 15.35 -12.68 5.32
N GLN A 125 14.77 -12.46 4.15
CA GLN A 125 14.75 -11.17 3.48
C GLN A 125 13.29 -10.78 3.27
N CYS A 126 12.89 -9.61 3.79
CA CYS A 126 11.55 -9.08 3.59
C CYS A 126 11.59 -7.97 2.54
N ARG A 127 10.66 -7.99 1.60
CA ARG A 127 10.45 -6.93 0.62
C ARG A 127 9.00 -6.48 0.71
N LYS A 128 8.80 -5.16 0.82
CA LYS A 128 7.50 -4.52 0.93
C LYS A 128 7.38 -3.50 -0.18
N ALA A 129 6.33 -3.60 -0.99
CA ALA A 129 6.14 -2.72 -2.12
C ALA A 129 4.68 -2.27 -2.23
N ILE A 130 4.48 -0.97 -2.40
CA ILE A 130 3.16 -0.42 -2.73
C ILE A 130 2.78 -0.93 -4.11
N HIS A 131 1.69 -1.67 -4.18
CA HIS A 131 1.19 -2.26 -5.40
C HIS A 131 0.17 -1.36 -6.09
N ALA A 132 -0.72 -0.73 -5.32
CA ALA A 132 -1.78 0.10 -5.86
C ALA A 132 -2.21 1.18 -4.86
N VAL A 133 -2.64 2.32 -5.39
CA VAL A 133 -3.24 3.42 -4.64
C VAL A 133 -4.47 3.88 -5.41
N TYR A 134 -5.62 3.92 -4.74
CA TYR A 134 -6.87 4.35 -5.34
C TYR A 134 -7.71 5.15 -4.35
N VAL A 135 -8.35 6.21 -4.85
CA VAL A 135 -9.29 7.04 -4.11
C VAL A 135 -10.50 7.26 -5.01
N LYS A 136 -11.70 7.05 -4.45
CA LYS A 136 -12.97 7.25 -5.13
C LYS A 136 -13.03 8.67 -5.70
N PRO A 137 -13.39 8.86 -6.99
CA PRO A 137 -13.36 10.17 -7.63
C PRO A 137 -14.11 11.27 -6.88
N SER A 138 -15.28 10.95 -6.32
CA SER A 138 -16.10 11.88 -5.53
C SER A 138 -15.46 12.33 -4.21
N SER A 139 -14.37 11.70 -3.79
CA SER A 139 -13.67 11.94 -2.52
C SER A 139 -12.22 12.41 -2.73
N GLN A 140 -11.84 12.71 -3.97
CA GLN A 140 -10.55 13.32 -4.29
C GLN A 140 -10.47 14.75 -3.73
N GLY A 141 -9.26 15.26 -3.50
CA GLY A 141 -9.05 16.56 -2.83
C GLY A 141 -9.04 16.48 -1.31
N MET A 142 -9.52 15.38 -0.73
CA MET A 142 -9.57 15.17 0.71
C MET A 142 -8.25 14.65 1.31
N GLY A 143 -7.20 14.44 0.52
CA GLY A 143 -5.90 13.95 1.04
C GLY A 143 -5.90 12.50 1.55
N ILE A 144 -6.91 11.69 1.21
CA ILE A 144 -7.06 10.29 1.64
C ILE A 144 -5.81 9.45 1.33
N ALA A 145 -5.27 9.58 0.10
CA ALA A 145 -4.07 8.84 -0.29
C ALA A 145 -2.87 9.13 0.63
N ARG A 146 -2.68 10.39 1.04
CA ARG A 146 -1.60 10.78 1.95
C ARG A 146 -1.77 10.14 3.32
N ILE A 147 -2.99 10.11 3.83
CA ILE A 147 -3.31 9.49 5.12
C ILE A 147 -2.98 8.00 5.06
N LEU A 148 -3.51 7.28 4.06
CA LEU A 148 -3.25 5.85 3.90
C LEU A 148 -1.76 5.53 3.71
N LEU A 149 -1.04 6.32 2.91
CA LEU A 149 0.41 6.15 2.73
C LEU A 149 1.21 6.43 4.00
N SER A 150 0.72 7.31 4.87
CA SER A 150 1.33 7.58 6.17
C SER A 150 1.15 6.39 7.11
N GLU A 151 -0.05 5.82 7.18
CA GLU A 151 -0.32 4.60 7.95
C GLU A 151 0.55 3.42 7.46
N VAL A 152 0.70 3.26 6.14
CA VAL A 152 1.59 2.24 5.56
C VAL A 152 3.04 2.47 6.01
N LEU A 153 3.52 3.71 6.05
CA LEU A 153 4.88 4.02 6.50
C LEU A 153 5.11 3.77 7.99
N ASP A 154 4.07 3.93 8.80
CA ASP A 154 4.14 3.68 10.24
C ASP A 154 4.29 2.18 10.53
N ASP A 155 3.61 1.33 9.76
CA ASP A 155 3.71 -0.13 9.85
C ASP A 155 4.93 -0.70 9.11
N ALA A 156 5.32 -0.07 8.00
CA ALA A 156 6.39 -0.52 7.11
C ALA A 156 7.33 0.63 6.70
N PRO A 157 8.24 1.07 7.59
CA PRO A 157 9.15 2.19 7.31
C PRO A 157 10.14 1.95 6.15
N ASP A 158 10.37 0.68 5.81
CA ASP A 158 11.21 0.22 4.69
C ASP A 158 10.41 -0.07 3.42
N VAL A 159 9.14 0.34 3.35
CA VAL A 159 8.31 0.14 2.16
C VAL A 159 8.87 0.89 0.97
N CYS A 160 8.85 0.21 -0.17
CA CYS A 160 9.27 0.81 -1.42
C CYS A 160 8.09 1.03 -2.38
N VAL A 161 8.32 1.90 -3.33
CA VAL A 161 7.42 2.25 -4.43
C VAL A 161 7.92 1.47 -5.65
N HIS A 162 7.11 0.55 -6.18
CA HIS A 162 7.48 -0.23 -7.37
C HIS A 162 7.40 0.64 -8.65
N PRO A 163 8.40 0.68 -9.54
CA PRO A 163 8.45 1.59 -10.70
C PRO A 163 7.39 1.34 -11.79
N GLN A 164 6.42 0.44 -11.55
CA GLN A 164 5.26 0.23 -12.43
C GLN A 164 4.08 1.15 -12.09
N PHE A 165 4.32 2.25 -11.37
CA PHE A 165 3.37 3.35 -11.38
C PHE A 165 3.14 3.76 -12.85
N SER A 166 1.90 4.12 -13.18
CA SER A 166 1.64 4.89 -14.39
C SER A 166 2.58 6.11 -14.42
N GLU A 167 2.83 6.68 -15.60
CA GLU A 167 3.71 7.85 -15.73
C GLU A 167 3.34 8.97 -14.72
N ASP A 168 2.04 9.15 -14.49
CA ASP A 168 1.49 10.07 -13.49
C ASP A 168 1.86 9.69 -12.05
N GLY A 169 1.92 8.39 -11.73
CA GLY A 169 2.28 7.93 -10.39
C GLY A 169 3.77 7.99 -10.14
N ALA A 170 4.59 7.67 -11.14
CA ALA A 170 6.03 7.88 -11.04
C ALA A 170 6.31 9.36 -10.72
N ARG A 171 5.71 10.29 -11.49
CA ARG A 171 5.82 11.73 -11.25
C ARG A 171 5.34 12.15 -9.87
N LEU A 172 4.23 11.60 -9.39
CA LEU A 172 3.66 11.92 -8.07
C LEU A 172 4.61 11.61 -6.92
N PHE A 173 5.39 10.52 -7.04
CA PHE A 173 6.41 10.15 -6.05
C PHE A 173 7.80 10.74 -6.38
N GLY A 174 7.91 11.59 -7.41
CA GLY A 174 9.16 12.22 -7.83
C GLY A 174 10.13 11.26 -8.54
N PHE A 175 9.61 10.24 -9.21
CA PHE A 175 10.37 9.25 -9.96
C PHE A 175 10.11 9.34 -11.47
N ASP A 176 11.12 9.05 -12.27
CA ASP A 176 10.96 8.80 -13.71
C ASP A 176 10.45 7.37 -13.98
N LEU A 177 10.19 7.05 -15.25
CA LEU A 177 9.75 5.70 -15.69
C LEU A 177 10.79 4.60 -15.41
N ASN A 178 12.03 4.98 -15.08
CA ASN A 178 13.13 4.08 -14.72
C ASN A 178 13.29 3.92 -13.19
N GLY A 179 12.48 4.62 -12.38
CA GLY A 179 12.56 4.62 -10.92
C GLY A 179 13.63 5.55 -10.34
N SER A 180 14.24 6.41 -11.15
CA SER A 180 15.28 7.36 -10.72
C SER A 180 14.66 8.69 -10.26
N ARG A 181 15.29 9.36 -9.28
CA ARG A 181 14.94 10.74 -8.90
C ARG A 181 15.59 11.71 -9.90
N GLY A 182 14.77 12.58 -10.49
CA GLY A 182 15.19 13.78 -11.23
C GLY A 182 15.31 14.99 -10.32
#